data_AF-A0A5Q2FE56-F1
#
_entry.id   AF-A0A5Q2FE56-F1
#
_cell.length_a   1.000
_cell.length_b   1.000
_cell.length_c   1.000
_cell.angle_alpha   90.00
_cell.angle_beta   90.00
_cell.angle_gamma   90.00
#
_symmetry.space_group_name_H-M   'P 1'
#
loop_
_entity.id
_entity.type
_entity.pdbx_description
1 polymer ?
#
loop_
_entity_poly.entity_id
_entity_poly.type
_entity_poly.pdbx_seq_one_letter_code
_entity_poly.pdbx_strand_id
1 'polypeptide(L)'
;MVRVCKNRSEESMSNSTGCRCGEHNETTVPSINVLDIPHAVRHGAVIGAITQLPLGGELDVVAPHNPLPMMAQLEDVAPGQFARTYITEGPEQWTVRFTRR
;
A
#
# COMPACT_ATOMS: atom_id res chain seq x y z
N MET A 1 43.60 -22.19 -22.21
CA MET A 1 43.32 -23.15 -23.31
C MET A 1 43.32 -24.55 -22.72
N VAL A 2 42.38 -25.47 -22.94
CA VAL A 2 41.21 -25.52 -23.86
C VAL A 2 40.01 -26.18 -23.13
N ARG A 3 38.79 -25.95 -23.63
CA ARG A 3 37.55 -26.65 -23.23
C ARG A 3 37.70 -28.18 -23.30
N VAL A 4 36.97 -28.91 -22.46
CA VAL A 4 36.34 -30.18 -22.86
C VAL A 4 34.83 -30.04 -22.66
N CYS A 5 34.10 -30.11 -23.77
CA CYS A 5 32.64 -30.22 -23.77
C CYS A 5 32.26 -31.70 -24.00
N LYS A 6 31.22 -32.17 -23.31
CA LYS A 6 30.38 -33.33 -23.67
C LYS A 6 29.03 -33.15 -22.96
N ASN A 7 28.02 -32.60 -23.64
CA ASN A 7 26.93 -33.31 -24.36
C ASN A 7 25.96 -33.99 -23.36
N ARG A 8 24.74 -33.48 -23.15
CA ARG A 8 23.52 -33.42 -24.03
C ARG A 8 22.67 -34.70 -23.91
N SER A 9 21.48 -34.56 -23.31
CA SER A 9 20.13 -34.87 -23.83
C SER A 9 19.10 -34.50 -22.72
N GLU A 10 18.13 -33.62 -22.97
CA GLU A 10 16.71 -33.93 -23.31
C GLU A 10 15.92 -34.54 -22.13
N GLU A 11 14.68 -34.16 -21.81
CA GLU A 11 13.76 -33.15 -22.38
C GLU A 11 13.67 -31.89 -21.44
N SER A 12 12.57 -31.14 -21.18
CA SER A 12 11.19 -31.04 -21.73
C SER A 12 10.60 -29.62 -21.52
N MET A 13 9.34 -29.40 -21.94
CA MET A 13 8.60 -28.13 -21.82
C MET A 13 7.74 -28.07 -20.55
N SER A 14 7.86 -27.00 -19.76
CA SER A 14 6.79 -26.57 -18.84
C SER A 14 6.73 -25.05 -18.74
N ASN A 15 5.55 -24.51 -19.05
CA ASN A 15 5.29 -23.08 -19.09
C ASN A 15 4.91 -22.57 -17.69
N SER A 16 5.80 -21.81 -17.06
CA SER A 16 5.45 -20.97 -15.90
C SER A 16 6.45 -19.83 -15.70
N THR A 17 6.25 -18.74 -16.45
CA THR A 17 6.77 -17.42 -16.04
C THR A 17 5.99 -16.96 -14.79
N GLY A 18 6.30 -17.59 -13.66
CA GLY A 18 5.75 -17.21 -12.36
C GLY A 18 6.35 -15.88 -11.94
N CYS A 19 5.58 -14.79 -12.04
CA CYS A 19 5.90 -13.52 -11.42
C CYS A 19 5.89 -13.68 -9.89
N ARG A 20 7.01 -14.13 -9.33
CA ARG A 20 7.23 -14.24 -7.89
C ARG A 20 7.55 -12.85 -7.31
N CYS A 21 6.54 -11.99 -7.27
CA CYS A 21 6.58 -10.81 -6.43
C CYS A 21 6.72 -11.27 -4.97
N GLY A 22 7.82 -10.88 -4.32
CA GLY A 22 8.15 -11.35 -2.98
C GLY A 22 7.15 -10.85 -1.95
N GLU A 23 6.58 -11.77 -1.18
CA GLU A 23 5.76 -11.47 -0.01
C GLU A 23 6.65 -10.90 1.11
N HIS A 24 6.87 -9.59 1.08
CA HIS A 24 7.38 -8.84 2.22
C HIS A 24 6.22 -8.54 3.18
N ASN A 25 5.70 -9.59 3.85
CA ASN A 25 4.91 -9.41 5.06
C ASN A 25 5.86 -9.14 6.24
N GLU A 26 6.59 -8.03 6.14
CA GLU A 26 7.07 -7.34 7.34
C GLU A 26 5.83 -6.86 8.11
N THR A 27 5.75 -7.16 9.41
CA THR A 27 4.59 -6.84 10.28
C THR A 27 4.55 -5.34 10.65
N THR A 28 4.79 -4.51 9.64
CA THR A 28 4.80 -3.05 9.68
C THR A 28 3.57 -2.58 8.94
N VAL A 29 2.78 -1.71 9.55
CA VAL A 29 1.63 -1.10 8.85
C VAL A 29 2.18 -0.23 7.71
N PRO A 30 1.73 -0.44 6.46
CA PRO A 30 2.19 0.38 5.34
C PRO A 30 1.81 1.83 5.60
N SER A 31 2.69 2.75 5.24
CA SER A 31 2.45 4.19 5.41
C SER A 31 2.53 4.94 4.08
N ILE A 32 1.73 5.98 3.96
CA ILE A 32 1.67 6.85 2.79
C ILE A 32 1.80 8.31 3.23
N ASN A 33 2.87 8.97 2.78
CA ASN A 33 3.06 10.39 3.03
C ASN A 33 2.34 11.22 1.97
N VAL A 34 1.39 12.02 2.43
CA VAL A 34 0.54 12.88 1.62
C VAL A 34 1.36 14.01 0.96
N LEU A 35 2.49 14.40 1.55
CA LEU A 35 3.39 15.43 1.02
C LEU A 35 4.09 15.01 -0.28
N ASP A 36 4.49 13.73 -0.40
CA ASP A 36 5.13 13.19 -1.60
C ASP A 36 4.18 13.09 -2.80
N ILE A 37 2.86 13.20 -2.57
CA ILE A 37 1.84 13.13 -3.61
C ILE A 37 1.50 14.54 -4.12
N PRO A 38 1.58 14.80 -5.44
CA PRO A 38 1.19 16.07 -6.04
C PRO A 38 -0.25 16.44 -5.70
N HIS A 39 -0.47 17.71 -5.32
CA HIS A 39 -1.76 18.19 -4.79
C HIS A 39 -2.96 17.87 -5.70
N ALA A 40 -2.78 17.91 -7.02
CA ALA A 40 -3.83 17.63 -8.00
C ALA A 40 -4.41 16.20 -7.95
N VAL A 41 -3.63 15.21 -7.49
CA VAL A 41 -4.06 13.79 -7.42
C VAL A 41 -4.14 13.25 -5.98
N ARG A 42 -3.60 14.00 -5.02
CA ARG A 42 -3.48 13.68 -3.59
C ARG A 42 -4.70 13.03 -2.97
N HIS A 43 -5.86 13.68 -3.01
CA HIS A 43 -7.08 13.15 -2.37
C HIS A 43 -7.53 11.83 -3.01
N GLY A 44 -7.52 11.74 -4.35
CA GLY A 44 -7.85 10.53 -5.08
C GLY A 44 -6.88 9.37 -4.80
N ALA A 45 -5.58 9.67 -4.69
CA ALA A 45 -4.55 8.68 -4.38
C ALA A 45 -4.70 8.10 -2.96
N VAL A 46 -4.92 8.96 -1.95
CA VAL A 46 -5.08 8.51 -0.55
C VAL A 46 -6.39 7.75 -0.36
N ILE A 47 -7.51 8.26 -0.90
CA ILE A 47 -8.81 7.56 -0.84
C ILE A 47 -8.73 6.23 -1.61
N GLY A 48 -8.08 6.20 -2.77
CA GLY A 48 -7.83 4.97 -3.52
C GLY A 48 -6.99 3.96 -2.74
N ALA A 49 -5.95 4.40 -2.02
CA ALA A 49 -5.13 3.53 -1.18
C ALA A 49 -5.92 2.93 -0.01
N ILE A 50 -6.72 3.75 0.69
CA ILE A 50 -7.55 3.28 1.82
C ILE A 50 -8.63 2.31 1.34
N THR A 51 -9.32 2.62 0.23
CA THR A 51 -10.42 1.78 -0.29
C THR A 51 -9.96 0.44 -0.86
N GLN A 52 -8.68 0.32 -1.24
CA GLN A 52 -8.04 -0.93 -1.67
C GLN A 52 -7.59 -1.85 -0.51
N LEU A 53 -7.66 -1.41 0.75
CA LEU A 53 -7.30 -2.25 1.89
C LEU A 53 -8.16 -3.53 1.95
N PRO A 54 -7.58 -4.70 2.27
CA PRO A 54 -8.37 -5.88 2.62
C PRO A 54 -9.13 -5.67 3.93
N LEU A 55 -10.14 -6.50 4.22
CA LEU A 55 -10.79 -6.50 5.54
C LEU A 55 -9.76 -6.79 6.64
N GLY A 56 -9.73 -5.98 7.70
CA GLY A 56 -8.69 -6.01 8.73
C GLY A 56 -7.35 -5.39 8.32
N GLY A 57 -7.21 -4.90 7.08
CA GLY A 57 -6.02 -4.19 6.61
C GLY A 57 -5.89 -2.79 7.21
N GLU A 58 -4.65 -2.36 7.44
CA GLU A 58 -4.30 -1.06 8.02
C GLU A 58 -3.44 -0.22 7.06
N LEU A 59 -3.57 1.11 7.10
CA LEU A 59 -2.73 2.07 6.37
C LEU A 59 -2.51 3.33 7.21
N ASP A 60 -1.25 3.73 7.41
CA ASP A 60 -0.89 4.97 8.11
C ASP A 60 -0.75 6.13 7.12
N VAL A 61 -1.61 7.15 7.24
CA VAL A 61 -1.59 8.34 6.39
C VAL A 61 -0.88 9.48 7.12
N VAL A 62 0.25 9.92 6.58
CA VAL A 62 1.09 10.99 7.15
C VAL A 62 0.83 12.31 6.41
N ALA A 63 0.37 13.33 7.12
CA ALA A 63 -0.08 14.61 6.57
C ALA A 63 0.47 15.82 7.35
N PRO A 64 0.58 17.02 6.74
CA PRO A 64 0.99 18.25 7.43
C PRO A 64 -0.13 18.89 8.26
N HIS A 65 -1.36 18.37 8.17
CA HIS A 65 -2.54 18.83 8.92
C HIS A 65 -3.55 17.67 9.01
N ASN A 66 -4.52 17.78 9.93
CA ASN A 66 -5.56 16.77 10.10
C ASN A 66 -6.43 16.66 8.81
N PRO A 67 -6.53 15.47 8.18
CA PRO A 67 -7.28 15.26 6.93
C PRO A 67 -8.80 15.18 7.10
N LEU A 68 -9.39 15.98 8.01
CA LEU A 68 -10.84 16.09 8.25
C LEU A 68 -11.70 16.15 6.96
N PRO A 69 -11.43 17.01 5.96
CA PRO A 69 -12.28 17.09 4.76
C PRO A 69 -12.21 15.84 3.87
N MET A 70 -11.11 15.07 3.93
CA MET A 70 -10.98 13.83 3.17
C MET A 70 -11.86 12.72 3.76
N MET A 71 -12.05 12.71 5.09
CA MET A 71 -12.83 11.67 5.75
C MET A 71 -14.31 11.72 5.37
N ALA A 72 -14.90 12.91 5.27
CA ALA A 72 -16.28 13.07 4.80
C ALA A 72 -16.50 12.44 3.41
N GLN A 73 -15.51 12.50 2.52
CA GLN A 73 -15.56 11.87 1.20
C GLN A 73 -15.39 10.34 1.27
N LEU A 74 -14.59 9.82 2.21
CA LEU A 74 -14.47 8.39 2.45
C LEU A 74 -15.76 7.81 3.08
N GLU A 75 -16.39 8.58 3.97
CA GLU A 75 -17.66 8.25 4.64
C GLU A 75 -18.85 8.24 3.67
N ASP A 76 -18.84 9.08 2.63
CA ASP A 76 -19.80 9.08 1.51
C ASP A 76 -19.64 7.84 0.60
N VAL A 77 -18.40 7.53 0.20
CA VAL A 77 -18.09 6.41 -0.71
C VAL A 77 -18.25 5.03 -0.03
N ALA A 78 -17.96 4.93 1.26
CA ALA A 78 -17.90 3.66 1.99
C ALA A 78 -18.31 3.81 3.47
N PRO A 79 -19.60 4.13 3.75
CA PRO A 79 -20.07 4.43 5.09
C PRO A 79 -19.82 3.29 6.07
N GLY A 80 -19.14 3.59 7.17
CA GLY A 80 -18.85 2.65 8.26
C GLY A 80 -17.82 1.55 7.97
N GLN A 81 -17.26 1.46 6.76
CA GLN A 81 -16.27 0.43 6.41
C GLN A 81 -14.86 0.72 6.95
N PHE A 82 -14.57 1.96 7.33
CA PHE A 82 -13.24 2.40 7.75
C PHE A 82 -13.29 3.01 9.16
N ALA A 83 -12.36 2.57 10.00
CA ALA A 83 -12.06 3.19 11.27
C ALA A 83 -10.80 4.03 11.17
N ARG A 84 -10.73 5.08 11.98
CA ARG A 84 -9.55 5.95 12.12
C ARG A 84 -8.99 5.85 13.54
N THR A 85 -7.67 5.86 13.65
CA THR A 85 -6.93 5.97 14.91
C THR A 85 -5.82 6.98 14.73
N TYR A 86 -5.77 8.00 15.58
CA TYR A 86 -4.68 8.97 15.55
C TYR A 86 -3.44 8.37 16.23
N ILE A 87 -2.34 8.30 15.49
CA ILE A 87 -1.04 7.75 15.95
C ILE A 87 -0.10 8.87 16.37
N THR A 88 -0.21 10.02 15.70
CA THR A 88 0.55 11.23 16.02
C THR A 88 -0.31 12.45 15.71
N GLU A 89 -0.46 13.34 16.70
CA GLU A 89 -1.22 14.57 16.61
C GLU A 89 -0.31 15.73 17.02
N GLY A 90 0.22 16.47 16.05
CA GLY A 90 1.15 17.57 16.31
C GLY A 90 1.03 18.69 15.27
N PRO A 91 1.48 19.91 15.59
CA PRO A 91 1.46 21.02 14.63
C PRO A 91 2.44 20.82 13.45
N GLU A 92 3.43 19.94 13.61
CA GLU A 92 4.46 19.65 12.61
C GLU A 92 4.08 18.46 11.69
N GLN A 93 3.40 17.45 12.24
CA GLN A 93 3.01 16.24 11.51
C GLN A 93 1.80 15.56 12.15
N TRP A 94 0.89 15.08 11.32
CA TRP A 94 -0.26 14.25 11.67
C TRP A 94 -0.07 12.86 11.07
N THR A 95 -0.27 11.81 11.87
CA THR A 95 -0.31 10.42 11.39
C THR A 95 -1.62 9.79 11.81
N VAL A 96 -2.44 9.42 10.82
CA VAL A 96 -3.76 8.82 11.01
C VAL A 96 -3.75 7.41 10.43
N ARG A 97 -3.91 6.40 11.28
CA ARG A 97 -4.14 5.02 10.86
C ARG A 97 -5.58 4.85 10.39
N PHE A 98 -5.76 4.28 9.22
CA PHE A 98 -7.03 3.80 8.72
C PHE A 98 -7.04 2.28 8.76
N THR A 99 -8.07 1.69 9.36
CA THR A 99 -8.27 0.23 9.44
C THR A 99 -9.61 -0.11 8.79
N ARG A 100 -9.61 -1.01 7.80
CA ARG A 100 -10.86 -1.50 7.20
C ARG A 100 -11.52 -2.55 8.10
N ARG A 101 -12.82 -2.43 8.32
CA ARG A 101 -13.64 -3.36 9.13
C ARG A 101 -14.61 -4.17 8.26
#